data_AF-A0A6C0LPN9-F1
#
_entry.id   AF-A0A6C0LPN9-F1
#
_cell.length_a   1.000
_cell.length_b   1.000
_cell.length_c   1.000
_cell.angle_alpha   90.00
_cell.angle_beta   90.00
_cell.angle_gamma   90.00
#
_symmetry.space_group_name_H-M   'P 1'
#
loop_
_entity.id
_entity.type
_entity.pdbx_description
1 polymer ?
#
loop_
_entity_poly.entity_id
_entity_poly.type
_entity_poly.pdbx_seq_one_letter_code
_entity_poly.pdbx_strand_id
1 'polypeptide(L)' 'MDTFTQFFWFFSILFIVLSGYLLCCTKRTPIFYAQIASGCGMFATSKIGRTFLGLE' A
#
# COMPACT_ATOMS: atom_id res chain seq x y z
N MET A 1 1.58 16.59 -7.55
CA MET A 1 1.47 15.13 -7.60
C MET A 1 0.31 14.73 -8.49
N ASP A 2 0.56 13.88 -9.48
CA ASP A 2 -0.45 13.49 -10.47
C ASP A 2 -1.66 12.82 -9.81
N THR A 3 -2.87 13.12 -10.30
CA THR A 3 -4.13 12.59 -9.77
C THR A 3 -4.11 11.06 -9.70
N PHE A 4 -3.51 10.41 -10.70
CA PHE A 4 -3.30 8.96 -10.73
C PHE A 4 -2.40 8.45 -9.60
N THR A 5 -1.33 9.18 -9.24
CA THR A 5 -0.47 8.81 -8.12
C THR A 5 -1.19 8.99 -6.79
N GLN A 6 -1.98 10.06 -6.64
CA GLN A 6 -2.81 10.22 -5.43
C GLN A 6 -3.83 9.10 -5.26
N PHE A 7 -4.54 8.71 -6.32
CA PHE A 7 -5.45 7.57 -6.27
C PHE A 7 -4.70 6.28 -5.93
N PHE A 8 -3.53 6.03 -6.54
CA PHE A 8 -2.71 4.87 -6.22
C PHE A 8 -2.33 4.81 -4.73
N TRP A 9 -1.91 5.92 -4.13
CA TRP A 9 -1.58 5.98 -2.70
C TRP A 9 -2.81 5.78 -1.82
N PHE A 10 -3.94 6.38 -2.18
CA PHE A 10 -5.20 6.21 -1.46
C PHE A 10 -5.64 4.75 -1.45
N PHE A 11 -5.67 4.09 -2.61
CA PHE A 11 -6.04 2.67 -2.71
C PHE A 11 -5.03 1.76 -2.03
N SER A 12 -3.73 2.08 -2.09
CA SER A 12 -2.68 1.31 -1.41
C SER A 12 -2.83 1.36 0.12
N ILE A 13 -3.10 2.54 0.69
CA ILE A 13 -3.37 2.70 2.13
C ILE A 13 -4.65 1.95 2.51
N LEU A 14 -5.72 2.10 1.71
CA LEU A 14 -7.00 1.45 1.96
C LEU A 14 -6.87 -0.08 1.92
N PHE A 15 -6.04 -0.61 1.03
CA PHE A 15 -5.69 -2.03 0.97
C PHE A 15 -4.97 -2.50 2.24
N ILE A 16 -3.96 -1.77 2.70
CA ILE A 16 -3.23 -2.10 3.95
C ILE A 16 -4.16 -2.08 5.16
N VAL A 17 -5.01 -1.05 5.28
CA VAL A 17 -5.98 -0.92 6.39
C VAL A 17 -6.99 -2.05 6.36
N LEU A 18 -7.52 -2.40 5.19
CA LEU A 18 -8.47 -3.50 5.05
C LEU A 18 -7.81 -4.85 5.42
N SER A 19 -6.60 -5.13 4.92
CA SER A 19 -5.87 -6.34 5.30
C SER A 19 -5.56 -6.38 6.80
N GLY A 20 -5.21 -5.24 7.42
CA GLY A 20 -5.03 -5.12 8.87
C GLY A 20 -6.32 -5.35 9.66
N TYR A 21 -7.45 -4.83 9.17
CA TYR A 21 -8.77 -5.04 9.76
C TYR A 21 -9.16 -6.53 9.71
N LEU A 22 -9.00 -7.20 8.56
CA LEU A 22 -9.29 -8.63 8.44
C LEU A 22 -8.40 -9.47 9.37
N LEU A 23 -7.13 -9.09 9.51
CA LEU A 23 -6.18 -9.74 10.41
C LEU A 23 -6.56 -9.58 11.90
N CYS A 24 -7.06 -8.41 12.30
CA CYS A 24 -7.43 -8.11 13.68
C CYS A 24 -8.82 -8.67 14.05
N CYS A 25 -9.79 -8.55 13.15
CA CYS A 25 -11.22 -8.70 13.47
C CYS A 25 -11.91 -9.90 12.81
N THR A 26 -11.31 -10.55 11.80
CA THR A 26 -11.99 -11.64 11.05
C THR A 26 -11.21 -12.94 11.08
N LYS A 27 -10.01 -12.99 10.48
CA LYS A 27 -9.17 -14.20 10.47
C LYS A 27 -7.68 -13.83 10.48
N ARG A 28 -6.93 -14.38 11.43
CA ARG A 28 -5.46 -14.33 11.44
C ARG A 28 -4.88 -15.37 10.50
N THR A 29 -4.97 -15.14 9.20
CA THR A 29 -4.22 -15.95 8.22
C THR A 29 -2.88 -15.29 7.90
N PRO A 30 -1.81 -16.08 7.68
CA PRO A 30 -0.49 -15.54 7.32
C PRO A 30 -0.52 -14.76 6.00
N ILE A 31 -1.51 -15.03 5.14
CA ILE A 31 -1.74 -14.31 3.88
C ILE A 31 -1.98 -12.82 4.10
N PHE A 32 -2.69 -12.41 5.16
CA PHE A 32 -2.94 -10.99 5.41
C PHE A 32 -1.67 -10.24 5.84
N TYR A 33 -0.74 -10.88 6.56
CA TYR A 33 0.57 -10.30 6.84
C TYR A 33 1.38 -10.10 5.55
N ALA A 34 1.34 -11.07 4.64
CA ALA A 34 1.98 -10.94 3.33
C ALA A 34 1.34 -9.83 2.48
N GLN A 35 0.01 -9.64 2.56
CA GLN A 35 -0.68 -8.53 1.90
C GLN A 35 -0.30 -7.17 2.48
N ILE A 36 -0.16 -7.05 3.80
CA ILE A 36 0.28 -5.80 4.43
C ILE A 36 1.72 -5.48 4.00
N ALA A 37 2.61 -6.47 4.03
CA ALA A 37 3.99 -6.30 3.58
C ALA A 37 4.08 -5.91 2.10
N SER A 38 3.28 -6.53 1.23
CA SER A 38 3.23 -6.17 -0.20
C SER A 38 2.64 -4.78 -0.44
N GLY A 39 1.59 -4.41 0.31
CA GLY A 39 1.00 -3.06 0.27
C GLY A 39 2.02 -1.98 0.66
N CYS A 40 2.76 -2.19 1.75
CA CYS A 40 3.85 -1.29 2.16
C CYS A 40 4.96 -1.20 1.09
N GLY A 41 5.34 -2.33 0.49
CA GLY A 41 6.34 -2.38 -0.58
C GLY A 41 5.90 -1.59 -1.82
N MET A 42 4.65 -1.72 -2.24
CA MET A 42 4.08 -0.96 -3.37
C MET A 42 4.09 0.55 -3.09
N PHE A 43 3.73 0.96 -1.88
CA PHE A 43 3.74 2.38 -1.48
C PHE A 43 5.16 2.95 -1.49
N ALA A 44 6.13 2.25 -0.88
CA ALA A 44 7.52 2.66 -0.85
C ALA A 44 8.14 2.71 -2.26
N THR A 45 7.87 1.69 -3.09
CA THR A 45 8.38 1.64 -4.48
C THR A 45 7.82 2.79 -5.32
N SER A 46 6.55 3.18 -5.11
CA SER A 46 5.96 4.33 -5.78
C SER A 46 6.63 5.66 -5.39
N LYS A 47 6.95 5.85 -4.11
CA LYS A 47 7.71 7.02 -3.63
C LYS A 47 9.11 7.07 -4.25
N ILE A 48 9.82 5.94 -4.17
CA ILE A 48 11.18 5.79 -4.69
C ILE A 48 11.21 6.05 -6.21
N GLY A 49 10.28 5.44 -6.96
CA GLY A 49 10.17 5.64 -8.41
C GLY A 49 9.95 7.10 -8.80
N ARG A 50 9.13 7.86 -8.07
CA ARG A 50 8.96 9.30 -8.32
C ARG A 50 10.22 10.10 -8.05
N THR A 51 10.94 9.79 -6.96
CA THR A 51 12.23 10.43 -6.66
C THR A 51 13.26 10.15 -7.76
N PHE A 52 13.38 8.91 -8.23
CA PHE A 52 14.27 8.56 -9.34
C PHE A 52 13.91 9.26 -10.66
N LEU A 53 12.62 9.48 -10.93
CA LEU A 53 12.13 10.16 -12.12
C LEU A 53 12.18 11.70 -12.00
N GLY A 54 12.59 12.26 -10.86
CA GLY A 54 12.59 13.71 -10.62
C GLY A 54 11.20 14.35 -10.61
N LEU A 55 10.16 13.54 -10.40
CA LEU A 55 8.74 13.94 -10.43
C LEU A 55 8.25 14.30 -9.02
N GLU A 56 9.03 15.04 -8.21
CA GLU A 56 8.63 15.40 -6.84
C GLU A 56 7.29 16.16 -6.78
#